data_AF-A0A5M8QGE9-F1
#
_entry.id   AF-A0A5M8QGE9-F1
#
_cell.length_a   1.000
_cell.length_b   1.000
_cell.length_c   1.000
_cell.angle_alpha   90.00
_cell.angle_beta   90.00
_cell.angle_gamma   90.00
#
_symmetry.space_group_name_H-M   'P 1'
#
loop_
_entity.id
_entity.type
_entity.pdbx_description
1 polymer ?
#
loop_
_entity_poly.entity_id
_entity_poly.type
_entity_poly.pdbx_seq_one_letter_code
_entity_poly.pdbx_strand_id
1 'polypeptide(L)'
;MKALTINLPEQFDKKEVLLTISAQLYQQGALSANQATDLAGVTMNELIHHSLPESDSLKKYLEPGKEYISTEEWIEDLKAQQNYKEFNQNEFEKFASDLDIQEPLEDLLSQLTK
;
A
#
# COMPACT_ATOMS: atom_id res chain seq x y z
N MET A 1 -33.37 -6.64 -17.51
CA MET A 1 -32.39 -6.75 -16.42
C MET A 1 -32.87 -7.82 -15.46
N LYS A 2 -32.00 -8.74 -15.03
CA LYS A 2 -32.30 -9.69 -13.96
C LYS A 2 -31.57 -9.20 -12.71
N ALA A 3 -32.30 -8.87 -11.65
CA ALA A 3 -31.73 -8.50 -10.36
C ALA A 3 -31.72 -9.74 -9.46
N LEU A 4 -30.58 -10.03 -8.83
CA LEU A 4 -30.42 -11.10 -7.87
C LEU A 4 -30.31 -10.46 -6.48
N THR A 5 -31.25 -10.77 -5.59
CA THR A 5 -31.21 -10.28 -4.20
C THR A 5 -30.64 -11.39 -3.31
N ILE A 6 -29.48 -11.15 -2.72
CA ILE A 6 -28.84 -12.06 -1.76
C ILE A 6 -28.97 -11.42 -0.39
N ASN A 7 -29.58 -12.12 0.56
CA ASN A 7 -29.61 -11.70 1.96
C ASN A 7 -28.34 -12.20 2.64
N LEU A 8 -27.48 -11.26 3.06
CA LEU A 8 -26.25 -11.56 3.80
C LEU A 8 -26.57 -11.60 5.29
N PRO A 9 -26.19 -12.68 6.01
CA PRO A 9 -26.21 -12.67 7.48
C PRO A 9 -25.29 -11.58 8.03
N GLU A 10 -25.66 -10.94 9.14
CA GLU A 10 -24.91 -9.79 9.72
C GLU A 10 -23.45 -10.10 10.05
N GLN A 11 -23.11 -11.38 10.24
CA GLN A 11 -21.75 -11.83 10.54
C GLN A 11 -20.77 -11.75 9.35
N PHE A 12 -21.25 -11.51 8.13
CA PHE A 12 -20.41 -11.45 6.94
C PHE A 12 -20.15 -10.01 6.50
N ASP A 13 -18.89 -9.69 6.23
CA ASP A 13 -18.53 -8.42 5.63
C ASP A 13 -19.01 -8.35 4.17
N LYS A 14 -19.79 -7.32 3.86
CA LYS A 14 -20.37 -7.14 2.53
C LYS A 14 -19.29 -7.00 1.44
N LYS A 15 -18.19 -6.30 1.73
CA LYS A 15 -17.09 -6.06 0.78
C LYS A 15 -16.38 -7.38 0.48
N GLU A 16 -16.12 -8.19 1.50
CA GLU A 16 -15.45 -9.50 1.35
C GLU A 16 -16.29 -10.49 0.54
N VAL A 17 -17.61 -10.55 0.79
CA VAL A 17 -18.50 -11.44 0.03
C VAL A 17 -18.63 -10.98 -1.43
N LEU A 18 -18.77 -9.67 -1.68
CA LEU A 18 -18.79 -9.15 -3.04
C LEU A 18 -17.47 -9.43 -3.77
N LEU A 19 -16.34 -9.26 -3.10
CA LEU A 19 -15.03 -9.57 -3.66
C LEU A 19 -14.90 -11.05 -4.06
N THR A 20 -15.35 -11.96 -3.19
CA THR A 20 -15.35 -13.41 -3.46
C THR A 20 -16.22 -13.75 -4.69
N ILE A 21 -17.43 -13.19 -4.75
CA ILE A 21 -18.37 -13.43 -5.87
C ILE A 21 -17.79 -12.87 -7.18
N SER A 22 -17.30 -11.63 -7.14
CA SER A 22 -16.69 -10.98 -8.31
C SER A 22 -15.48 -11.75 -8.84
N ALA A 23 -14.60 -12.22 -7.95
CA ALA A 23 -13.43 -13.02 -8.32
C ALA A 23 -13.83 -14.35 -8.98
N GLN A 24 -14.81 -15.06 -8.42
CA GLN A 24 -15.31 -16.30 -9.02
C GLN A 24 -15.94 -16.07 -10.39
N LEU A 25 -16.77 -15.04 -10.54
CA LEU A 25 -17.41 -14.71 -11.81
C LEU A 25 -16.39 -14.27 -12.88
N TYR A 26 -15.34 -13.57 -12.47
CA TYR A 26 -14.22 -13.25 -13.35
C TYR A 26 -13.45 -14.50 -13.80
N GLN A 27 -13.10 -15.40 -12.87
CA GLN A 27 -12.42 -16.66 -13.19
C GLN A 27 -13.24 -17.57 -14.11
N GLN A 28 -14.57 -17.53 -13.99
CA GLN A 28 -15.49 -18.25 -14.88
C GLN A 28 -15.69 -17.57 -16.25
N GLY A 29 -15.12 -16.38 -16.46
CA GLY A 29 -15.29 -15.58 -17.67
C GLY A 29 -16.67 -14.96 -17.84
N ALA A 30 -17.49 -14.96 -16.78
CA ALA A 30 -18.84 -14.37 -16.80
C ALA A 30 -18.79 -12.84 -16.67
N LEU A 31 -17.76 -12.31 -16.00
CA LEU A 31 -17.47 -10.87 -15.93
C LEU A 31 -16.12 -10.58 -16.58
N SER A 32 -16.03 -9.46 -17.29
CA SER A 32 -14.73 -8.87 -17.61
C SER A 32 -14.06 -8.32 -16.34
N ALA A 33 -12.75 -8.13 -16.39
CA ALA A 33 -11.96 -7.57 -15.30
C ALA A 33 -12.60 -6.28 -14.72
N ASN A 34 -12.93 -5.32 -15.58
CA ASN A 34 -13.53 -4.04 -15.17
C ASN A 34 -14.88 -4.23 -14.48
N GLN A 35 -15.72 -5.15 -14.98
CA GLN A 35 -17.02 -5.41 -14.36
C GLN A 35 -16.90 -6.09 -12.99
N ALA A 36 -15.88 -6.93 -12.80
CA ALA A 36 -15.62 -7.59 -11.53
C ALA A 36 -15.05 -6.60 -10.49
N THR A 37 -14.13 -5.71 -10.89
CA THR A 37 -13.63 -4.64 -10.02
C THR A 37 -14.73 -3.67 -9.62
N ASP A 38 -15.61 -3.30 -10.57
CA ASP A 38 -16.75 -2.40 -10.30
C ASP A 38 -17.77 -3.04 -9.35
N LEU A 39 -18.03 -4.34 -9.49
CA LEU A 39 -18.97 -5.07 -8.62
C LEU A 39 -18.45 -5.19 -7.18
N ALA A 40 -17.15 -5.42 -7.01
CA ALA A 40 -16.52 -5.55 -5.70
C ALA A 40 -16.11 -4.20 -5.07
N GLY A 41 -16.04 -3.13 -5.86
CA GLY A 41 -15.56 -1.82 -5.40
C GLY A 41 -14.08 -1.84 -4.99
N VAL A 42 -13.27 -2.57 -5.74
CA VAL A 42 -11.82 -2.74 -5.48
C VAL A 42 -11.00 -2.46 -6.74
N THR A 43 -9.71 -2.26 -6.55
CA THR A 43 -8.74 -2.18 -7.64
C THR A 43 -8.51 -3.54 -8.31
N MET A 44 -7.98 -3.52 -9.53
CA MET A 44 -7.59 -4.75 -10.25
C MET A 44 -6.53 -5.55 -9.48
N ASN A 45 -5.59 -4.87 -8.81
CA ASN A 45 -4.57 -5.54 -8.01
C ASN A 45 -5.20 -6.31 -6.83
N GLU A 46 -6.13 -5.70 -6.11
CA GLU A 46 -6.86 -6.36 -5.02
C GLU A 46 -7.67 -7.56 -5.52
N LEU A 47 -8.36 -7.41 -6.67
CA LEU A 47 -9.12 -8.51 -7.28
C LEU A 47 -8.22 -9.69 -7.66
N ILE A 48 -7.10 -9.41 -8.35
CA ILE A 48 -6.15 -10.45 -8.75
C ILE A 48 -5.54 -11.08 -7.50
N HIS A 49 -5.06 -10.28 -6.55
CA HIS A 49 -4.48 -10.76 -5.30
C HIS A 49 -5.42 -11.72 -4.57
N HIS A 50 -6.70 -11.39 -4.49
CA HIS A 50 -7.69 -12.26 -3.84
C HIS A 50 -7.99 -13.54 -4.65
N SER A 51 -7.93 -13.47 -5.98
CA SER A 51 -8.18 -14.63 -6.86
C SER A 51 -7.03 -15.63 -6.93
N LEU A 52 -5.81 -15.21 -6.58
CA LEU A 52 -4.61 -16.05 -6.66
C LEU A 52 -4.49 -17.01 -5.45
N PRO A 53 -4.01 -18.25 -5.66
CA PRO A 53 -3.68 -19.17 -4.58
C PRO A 53 -2.64 -18.57 -3.61
N GLU A 54 -2.69 -18.92 -2.33
CA GLU A 54 -1.66 -18.49 -1.35
C GLU A 54 -0.24 -18.90 -1.72
N SER A 55 -0.07 -19.99 -2.47
CA SER A 55 1.23 -20.45 -2.95
C SER A 55 1.77 -19.67 -4.16
N ASP A 56 0.99 -18.75 -4.74
CA ASP A 56 1.40 -18.03 -5.93
C ASP A 56 2.43 -16.94 -5.59
N SER A 57 3.60 -17.03 -6.23
CA SER A 57 4.69 -16.07 -6.05
C SER A 57 4.34 -14.63 -6.46
N LEU A 58 3.28 -14.42 -7.25
CA LEU A 58 2.82 -13.09 -7.66
C LEU A 58 2.08 -12.36 -6.54
N LYS A 59 1.51 -13.06 -5.55
CA LYS A 59 0.77 -12.42 -4.45
C LYS A 59 1.59 -11.37 -3.72
N LYS A 60 2.85 -11.66 -3.42
CA LYS A 60 3.77 -10.75 -2.72
C LYS A 60 4.03 -9.42 -3.46
N TYR A 61 3.77 -9.37 -4.76
CA TYR A 61 3.94 -8.15 -5.58
C TYR A 61 2.61 -7.43 -5.83
N LEU A 62 1.50 -8.10 -5.51
CA LEU A 62 0.14 -7.60 -5.70
C LEU A 62 -0.54 -7.31 -4.36
N GLU A 63 0.21 -7.35 -3.25
CA GLU A 63 -0.30 -6.97 -1.94
C GLU A 63 -0.96 -5.59 -2.06
N PRO A 64 -2.23 -5.45 -1.64
CA PRO A 64 -2.89 -4.16 -1.62
C PRO A 64 -2.00 -3.18 -0.86
N GLY A 65 -1.71 -2.03 -1.48
CA GLY A 65 -0.95 -0.99 -0.81
C GLY A 65 -1.65 -0.64 0.50
N LYS A 66 -0.88 -0.53 1.60
CA LYS A 66 -1.42 -0.12 2.89
C LYS A 66 -2.11 1.22 2.70
N GLU A 67 -3.42 1.26 2.96
CA GLU A 67 -4.16 2.52 2.96
C GLU A 67 -3.79 3.25 4.26
N TYR A 68 -3.30 4.48 4.11
CA TYR A 68 -2.98 5.35 5.24
C TYR A 68 -4.12 6.33 5.44
N ILE A 69 -4.57 6.48 6.68
CA ILE A 69 -5.65 7.40 7.06
C ILE A 69 -5.14 8.85 7.02
N SER A 70 -3.83 9.06 7.22
CA SER A 70 -3.20 10.37 7.12
C SER A 70 -1.73 10.31 6.66
N THR A 71 -1.20 11.46 6.25
CA THR A 71 0.22 11.63 5.89
C THR A 71 1.14 11.30 7.07
N GLU A 72 0.73 11.60 8.30
CA GLU A 72 1.50 11.31 9.51
C GLU A 72 1.62 9.79 9.73
N GLU A 73 0.54 9.04 9.54
CA GLU A 73 0.56 7.58 9.63
C GLU A 73 1.49 6.96 8.58
N TRP A 74 1.46 7.48 7.37
CA TRP A 74 2.38 7.07 6.30
C TRP A 74 3.86 7.36 6.66
N ILE A 75 4.15 8.54 7.21
CA ILE A 75 5.50 8.91 7.64
C ILE A 75 5.99 8.02 8.79
N GLU A 76 5.15 7.72 9.78
CA GLU A 76 5.51 6.83 10.89
C GLU A 76 5.78 5.39 10.42
N ASP A 77 4.98 4.87 9.49
CA ASP A 77 5.20 3.56 8.89
C ASP A 77 6.50 3.51 8.09
N LEU A 78 6.82 4.57 7.33
CA LEU A 78 8.10 4.69 6.63
C LEU A 78 9.29 4.74 7.59
N LYS A 79 9.18 5.49 8.69
CA LYS A 79 10.22 5.54 9.73
C LYS A 79 10.46 4.14 10.31
N ALA A 80 9.40 3.39 10.59
CA ALA A 80 9.51 2.03 11.12
C ALA A 80 10.16 1.07 10.10
N GLN A 81 9.74 1.10 8.84
CA GLN A 81 10.29 0.23 7.79
C GLN A 81 11.78 0.50 7.52
N GLN A 82 12.20 1.76 7.55
CA GLN A 82 13.58 2.14 7.29
C GLN A 82 14.49 2.06 8.52
N ASN A 83 13.97 1.63 9.67
CA ASN A 83 14.65 1.75 10.97
C ASN A 83 15.22 3.16 11.17
N TYR A 84 14.42 4.18 10.80
CA TYR A 84 14.84 5.56 10.85
C TYR A 84 15.22 5.91 12.29
N LYS A 85 16.48 6.32 12.46
CA LYS A 85 16.93 6.97 13.69
C LYS A 85 16.84 8.46 13.44
N GLU A 86 16.30 9.19 14.41
CA GLU A 86 16.24 10.65 14.34
C GLU A 86 17.61 11.23 13.99
N PHE A 87 17.59 12.34 13.25
CA PHE A 87 18.81 13.01 12.82
C PHE A 87 19.66 13.40 14.05
N ASN A 88 20.86 12.84 14.13
CA ASN A 88 21.81 13.14 15.20
C ASN A 88 22.82 14.17 14.70
N GLN A 89 22.61 15.43 15.10
CA GLN A 89 23.46 16.55 14.72
C GLN A 89 24.94 16.31 15.09
N ASN A 90 25.22 15.75 16.27
CA ASN A 90 26.60 15.50 16.71
C ASN A 90 27.31 14.45 15.84
N GLU A 91 26.60 13.40 15.42
CA GLU A 91 27.15 12.39 14.50
C GLU A 91 27.41 12.99 13.11
N PHE A 92 26.50 13.85 12.64
CA PHE A 92 26.68 14.53 11.36
C PHE A 92 27.84 15.52 11.39
N GLU A 93 27.95 16.35 12.43
CA GLU A 93 29.07 17.30 12.59
C GLU A 93 30.41 16.58 12.67
N LYS A 94 30.45 15.45 13.38
CA LYS A 94 31.63 14.59 13.40
C LYS A 94 31.97 14.04 12.00
N PHE A 95 30.97 13.55 11.27
CA PHE A 95 31.14 13.05 9.90
C PHE A 95 31.63 14.16 8.95
N ALA A 96 31.10 15.37 9.06
CA ALA A 96 31.53 16.52 8.28
C ALA A 96 33.00 16.88 8.59
N SER A 97 33.37 16.88 9.88
CA SER A 97 34.75 17.11 10.31
C SER A 97 35.69 16.00 9.83
N ASP A 98 35.27 14.74 9.82
CA ASP A 98 36.07 13.61 9.31
C ASP A 98 36.34 13.75 7.80
N LEU A 99 35.47 14.46 7.08
CA LEU A 99 35.61 14.79 5.65
C LEU A 99 36.28 16.15 5.38
N ASP A 100 36.80 16.82 6.42
CA ASP A 100 37.44 18.15 6.33
C ASP A 100 36.51 19.23 5.74
N ILE A 101 35.20 19.08 5.95
CA ILE A 101 34.20 20.07 5.55
C ILE A 101 34.15 21.17 6.62
N GLN A 102 34.43 22.41 6.20
CA GLN A 102 34.45 23.57 7.10
C GLN A 102 33.16 24.38 7.08
N GLU A 103 32.23 24.06 6.18
CA GLU A 103 30.94 24.73 6.07
C GLU A 103 30.02 24.34 7.24
N PRO A 104 29.29 25.31 7.83
CA PRO A 104 28.31 25.02 8.86
C PRO A 104 27.14 24.21 8.30
N LEU A 105 26.47 23.45 9.17
CA LEU A 105 25.35 22.58 8.80
C LEU A 105 24.25 23.36 8.06
N GLU A 106 23.96 24.59 8.49
CA GLU A 106 22.94 25.45 7.87
C GLU A 106 23.27 25.76 6.41
N ASP A 107 24.54 26.01 6.08
CA ASP A 107 24.99 26.30 4.73
C ASP A 107 24.88 25.05 3.84
N LEU A 108 25.28 23.88 4.37
CA LEU A 108 25.15 22.60 3.67
C LEU A 108 23.67 22.26 3.38
N LEU A 109 22.78 22.46 4.35
CA LEU A 109 21.34 22.22 4.17
C LEU A 109 20.70 23.19 3.17
N SER A 110 21.17 24.44 3.14
CA SER A 110 20.68 25.44 2.17
C SER A 110 20.98 25.05 0.71
N GLN A 111 22.02 24.25 0.48
CA GLN A 111 22.38 23.77 -0.87
C GLN A 111 21.45 22.66 -1.38
N LEU A 112 20.83 21.89 -0.48
CA LEU A 112 19.91 20.80 -0.81
C LEU A 112 18.50 21.30 -1.20
N THR A 113 18.18 22.55 -0.88
CA THR A 113 16.85 23.16 -1.05
C THR A 113 16.80 24.23 -2.15
N LYS A 114 17.82 24.27 -3.02
CA LYS A 114 17.84 25.11 -4.23
C LYS A 114 16.95 24.58 -5.35
#